data_AF-V9I8K8-F1
#
_entry.id   AF-V9I8K8-F1
#
_cell.length_a   1.000
_cell.length_b   1.000
_cell.length_c   1.000
_cell.angle_alpha   90.00
_cell.angle_beta   90.00
_cell.angle_gamma   90.00
#
_symmetry.space_group_name_H-M   'P 1'
#
loop_
_entity.id
_entity.type
_entity.pdbx_description
1 polymer ?
#
loop_
_entity_poly.entity_id
_entity_poly.type
_entity_poly.pdbx_seq_one_letter_code
_entity_poly.pdbx_strand_id
1 'polypeptide(L)'
;MSASVTDQEKRKQISVRGIVDVENVGNFKKTFNRHLHYTLVKDRNVATSRDYFFALAHSVKDNLVSRWIRTQQYYYEKDPKRVYYLSLEYYMGRTLQNTMINLGIQGACDEAMYQMGLDIEELEELEEDAGLGNGGLGRLAACFLDSMATLGLASYGYGIRYEYGIFAQKIKNGEQVEEPDDWLRYGNPWEKARPEFMLPVNFYGQVIDTPEGKKWINTQVVFAMPYDNPVPGYKNNVVNTLRLWSAKSPVEFNLKFFNDGDYIQAVIDRNLAENISRVLYPNDNFFEGKELRLKQEYFMVAATLQDIIRRYKASKFGSREHHRTDFDMFPDKVAIQLNDTHPSLAIPELMRILIDVEGLPWEKAWDITTKTCAYTNHTVLPEALERWPTSMLESILPRHLQIIYHINFLHLQDVSAKYPGDVDRLRRMSLIEEEGEKRVNMAHLSIVGSHAINGVAALHSEILKQSVFKDFYELTPEKFQNKTNGITPRRWLLLCNPNLSDIIEEKIGSDWTVHLEQLSQLKQWAKDPVFQRSVMKVKQENKLKLTQMLEKDYGVKVNPASIFDIQVKRIHEYKRQLLNCLHVITLYNRIKKIQLHHSFLEQ
;
A
#
# COMPACT_ATOMS: atom_id res chain seq x y z
N MET A 1 27.03 -38.82 -26.55
CA MET A 1 26.18 -39.10 -25.38
C MET A 1 25.86 -37.76 -24.72
N SER A 2 24.62 -37.27 -24.84
CA SER A 2 24.22 -36.04 -24.17
C SER A 2 24.23 -36.28 -22.67
N ALA A 3 24.95 -35.45 -21.91
CA ALA A 3 24.96 -35.51 -20.46
C ALA A 3 23.50 -35.51 -19.94
N SER A 4 23.20 -36.45 -19.04
CA SER A 4 21.88 -36.57 -18.43
C SER A 4 21.60 -35.31 -17.62
N VAL A 5 20.69 -34.47 -18.15
CA VAL A 5 20.14 -33.31 -17.46
C VAL A 5 19.56 -33.79 -16.13
N THR A 6 20.01 -33.18 -15.03
CA THR A 6 19.55 -33.56 -13.67
C THR A 6 18.03 -33.34 -13.56
N ASP A 7 17.33 -34.10 -12.70
CA ASP A 7 15.88 -33.92 -12.54
C ASP A 7 15.49 -32.52 -12.07
N GLN A 8 16.42 -31.81 -11.41
CA GLN A 8 16.29 -30.40 -11.03
C GLN A 8 16.28 -29.46 -12.26
N GLU A 9 17.13 -29.73 -13.25
CA GLU A 9 17.17 -29.01 -14.52
C GLU A 9 15.99 -29.36 -15.44
N LYS A 10 15.51 -30.60 -15.42
CA LYS A 10 14.26 -30.99 -16.11
C LYS A 10 13.04 -30.26 -15.53
N ARG A 11 12.99 -30.04 -14.21
CA ARG A 11 11.92 -29.27 -13.56
C ARG A 11 12.01 -27.76 -13.83
N LYS A 12 13.22 -27.20 -14.01
CA LYS A 12 13.42 -25.80 -14.46
C LYS A 12 12.88 -25.57 -15.89
N GLN A 13 12.83 -26.60 -16.74
CA GLN A 13 12.51 -26.44 -18.17
C GLN A 13 11.05 -26.03 -18.47
N ILE A 14 10.09 -26.28 -17.58
CA ILE A 14 8.65 -26.07 -17.88
C ILE A 14 8.24 -24.58 -17.81
N SER A 15 8.87 -23.74 -16.99
CA SER A 15 8.47 -22.32 -16.82
C SER A 15 9.32 -21.29 -17.61
N VAL A 16 10.46 -21.72 -18.16
CA VAL A 16 11.51 -20.80 -18.67
C VAL A 16 11.53 -20.70 -20.20
N ARG A 17 10.83 -21.58 -20.93
CA ARG A 17 10.75 -21.52 -22.40
C ARG A 17 9.66 -20.56 -22.88
N GLY A 18 10.07 -19.32 -23.18
CA GLY A 18 9.29 -18.33 -23.91
C GLY A 18 8.28 -17.56 -23.04
N ILE A 19 8.32 -16.24 -23.07
CA ILE A 19 7.10 -15.50 -22.73
C ILE A 19 6.12 -15.91 -23.83
N VAL A 20 4.98 -16.52 -23.47
CA VAL A 20 3.90 -16.63 -24.45
C VAL A 20 3.43 -15.19 -24.60
N ASP A 21 3.95 -14.50 -25.62
CA ASP A 21 3.40 -13.22 -25.98
C ASP A 21 1.93 -13.43 -26.29
N VAL A 22 1.10 -12.40 -26.04
CA VAL A 22 -0.28 -12.37 -26.55
C VAL A 22 -0.18 -12.15 -28.06
N GLU A 23 0.45 -13.08 -28.76
CA GLU A 23 0.46 -13.15 -30.19
C GLU A 23 -0.88 -13.76 -30.58
N ASN A 24 -1.80 -12.86 -30.93
CA ASN A 24 -3.05 -13.06 -31.64
C ASN A 24 -4.33 -13.10 -30.77
N VAL A 25 -5.26 -12.19 -31.10
CA VAL A 25 -6.66 -12.08 -30.63
C VAL A 25 -7.33 -13.46 -30.53
N GLY A 26 -7.06 -14.35 -31.50
CA GLY A 26 -7.59 -15.72 -31.50
C GLY A 26 -7.18 -16.55 -30.29
N ASN A 27 -5.95 -16.40 -29.79
CA ASN A 27 -5.48 -17.09 -28.58
C ASN A 27 -6.13 -16.51 -27.33
N PHE A 28 -6.28 -15.18 -27.25
CA PHE A 28 -6.95 -14.54 -26.13
C PHE A 28 -8.41 -15.01 -26.01
N LYS A 29 -9.15 -15.06 -27.13
CA LYS A 29 -10.52 -15.59 -27.18
C LYS A 29 -10.60 -17.04 -26.68
N LYS A 30 -9.63 -17.90 -27.03
CA LYS A 30 -9.57 -19.28 -26.53
C LYS A 30 -9.37 -19.32 -25.01
N THR A 31 -8.43 -18.54 -24.49
CA THR A 31 -8.17 -18.45 -23.04
C THR A 31 -9.39 -17.92 -22.28
N PHE A 32 -10.05 -16.88 -22.80
CA PHE A 32 -11.29 -16.35 -22.23
C PHE A 32 -12.38 -17.42 -22.14
N ASN A 33 -12.69 -18.10 -23.26
CA ASN A 33 -13.72 -19.15 -23.25
C ASN A 33 -13.32 -20.34 -22.35
N ARG A 34 -12.02 -20.64 -22.24
CA ARG A 34 -11.50 -21.65 -21.32
C ARG A 34 -11.78 -21.29 -19.87
N HIS A 35 -11.54 -20.04 -19.45
CA HIS A 35 -11.86 -19.61 -18.09
C HIS A 35 -13.37 -19.53 -17.83
N LEU A 36 -14.15 -19.04 -18.80
CA LEU A 36 -15.61 -19.05 -18.69
C LEU A 36 -16.14 -20.48 -18.45
N HIS A 37 -15.62 -21.46 -19.20
CA HIS A 37 -16.08 -22.84 -19.11
C HIS A 37 -15.51 -23.60 -17.89
N TYR A 38 -14.19 -23.60 -17.69
CA TYR A 38 -13.55 -24.45 -16.69
C TYR A 38 -13.31 -23.78 -15.34
N THR A 39 -13.13 -22.46 -15.31
CA THR A 39 -12.90 -21.72 -14.06
C THR A 39 -14.21 -21.27 -13.45
N LEU A 40 -15.12 -20.74 -14.26
CA LEU A 40 -16.41 -20.21 -13.78
C LEU A 40 -17.56 -21.22 -13.88
N VAL A 41 -17.37 -22.33 -14.60
CA VAL A 41 -18.39 -23.36 -14.79
C VAL A 41 -19.65 -22.77 -15.43
N LYS A 42 -19.45 -21.98 -16.49
CA LYS A 42 -20.51 -21.30 -17.24
C LYS A 42 -20.46 -21.63 -18.72
N ASP A 43 -21.63 -21.68 -19.34
CA ASP A 43 -21.78 -21.55 -20.79
C ASP A 43 -22.35 -20.16 -21.12
N ARG A 44 -22.29 -19.78 -22.41
CA ARG A 44 -22.69 -18.44 -22.85
C ARG A 44 -24.17 -18.12 -22.66
N ASN A 45 -25.05 -19.12 -22.52
CA ASN A 45 -26.49 -18.88 -22.37
C ASN A 45 -26.86 -18.41 -20.95
N VAL A 46 -26.02 -18.71 -19.95
CA VAL A 46 -26.28 -18.40 -18.53
C VAL A 46 -25.22 -17.50 -17.90
N ALA A 47 -24.21 -17.10 -18.68
CA ALA A 47 -23.15 -16.21 -18.23
C ALA A 47 -23.67 -14.77 -18.11
N THR A 48 -23.42 -14.17 -16.95
CA THR A 48 -23.71 -12.77 -16.65
C THR A 48 -22.52 -11.87 -17.01
N SER A 49 -22.70 -10.56 -17.04
CA SER A 49 -21.59 -9.62 -17.27
C SER A 49 -20.46 -9.78 -16.25
N ARG A 50 -20.80 -10.13 -15.00
CA ARG A 50 -19.79 -10.43 -13.96
C ARG A 50 -18.99 -11.69 -14.27
N ASP A 51 -19.64 -12.74 -14.80
CA ASP A 51 -18.93 -13.93 -15.25
C ASP A 51 -17.95 -13.59 -16.38
N TYR A 52 -18.35 -12.73 -17.33
CA TYR A 52 -17.46 -12.26 -18.39
C TYR A 52 -16.29 -11.43 -17.85
N PHE A 53 -16.52 -10.55 -16.87
CA PHE A 53 -15.44 -9.83 -16.18
C PHE A 53 -14.43 -10.81 -15.55
N PHE A 54 -14.88 -11.80 -14.78
CA PHE A 54 -13.96 -12.75 -14.15
C PHE A 54 -13.20 -13.59 -15.18
N ALA A 55 -13.84 -13.98 -16.28
CA ALA A 55 -13.17 -14.69 -17.37
C ALA A 55 -12.08 -13.82 -18.02
N LEU A 56 -12.35 -12.53 -18.22
CA LEU A 56 -11.38 -11.54 -18.69
C LEU A 56 -10.21 -11.38 -17.70
N ALA A 57 -10.50 -11.15 -16.42
CA ALA A 57 -9.50 -10.97 -15.37
C ALA A 57 -8.57 -12.18 -15.24
N HIS A 58 -9.10 -13.41 -15.24
CA HIS A 58 -8.29 -14.62 -15.25
C HIS A 58 -7.41 -14.74 -16.50
N SER A 59 -7.97 -14.41 -17.68
CA SER A 59 -7.22 -14.44 -18.94
C SER A 59 -6.08 -13.43 -18.97
N VAL A 60 -6.28 -12.23 -18.42
CA VAL A 60 -5.23 -11.22 -18.26
C VAL A 60 -4.20 -11.67 -17.22
N LYS A 61 -4.64 -12.23 -16.09
CA LYS A 61 -3.75 -12.73 -15.03
C LYS A 61 -2.81 -13.83 -15.51
N ASP A 62 -3.25 -14.73 -16.38
CA ASP A 62 -2.38 -15.78 -16.96
C ASP A 62 -1.11 -15.18 -17.60
N ASN A 63 -1.20 -13.98 -18.17
CA ASN A 63 -0.07 -13.27 -18.78
C ASN A 63 0.91 -12.67 -17.74
N LEU A 64 0.48 -12.50 -16.49
CA LEU A 64 1.33 -12.09 -15.38
C LEU A 64 2.11 -13.25 -14.77
N VAL A 65 1.49 -14.43 -14.66
CA VAL A 65 2.01 -15.55 -13.86
C VAL A 65 3.43 -15.94 -14.28
N SER A 66 3.67 -16.12 -15.58
CA SER A 66 4.98 -16.51 -16.11
C SER A 66 6.05 -15.44 -15.87
N ARG A 67 5.70 -14.16 -16.05
CA ARG A 67 6.59 -13.01 -15.79
C ARG A 67 6.92 -12.87 -14.31
N TRP A 68 5.94 -13.13 -13.46
CA TRP A 68 6.08 -13.08 -12.01
C TRP A 68 6.99 -14.18 -11.48
N ILE A 69 6.80 -15.43 -11.92
CA ILE A 69 7.70 -16.55 -11.57
C ILE A 69 9.14 -16.21 -11.97
N ARG A 70 9.36 -15.72 -13.20
CA ARG A 70 10.70 -15.36 -13.68
C ARG A 70 11.32 -14.19 -12.92
N THR A 71 10.54 -13.17 -12.60
CA THR A 71 11.03 -12.03 -11.81
C THR A 71 11.49 -12.49 -10.43
N GLN A 72 10.67 -13.29 -9.73
CA GLN A 72 11.06 -13.83 -8.43
C GLN A 72 12.29 -14.72 -8.55
N GLN A 73 12.34 -15.63 -9.53
CA GLN A 73 13.48 -16.49 -9.76
C GLN A 73 14.76 -15.67 -10.04
N TYR A 74 14.67 -14.64 -10.87
CA TYR A 74 15.78 -13.73 -11.16
C TYR A 74 16.29 -13.04 -9.89
N TYR A 75 15.41 -12.57 -9.00
CA TYR A 75 15.82 -12.00 -7.72
C TYR A 75 16.50 -13.01 -6.82
N TYR A 76 16.08 -14.27 -6.78
CA TYR A 76 16.81 -15.31 -6.04
C TYR A 76 18.16 -15.65 -6.68
N GLU A 77 18.26 -15.69 -8.00
CA GLU A 77 19.50 -16.04 -8.70
C GLU A 77 20.56 -14.92 -8.63
N LYS A 78 20.15 -13.66 -8.79
CA LYS A 78 21.04 -12.50 -8.72
C LYS A 78 21.27 -12.00 -7.30
N ASP A 79 20.32 -12.28 -6.41
CA ASP A 79 20.33 -11.85 -5.02
C ASP A 79 20.70 -10.36 -4.82
N PRO A 80 19.95 -9.43 -5.44
CA PRO A 80 20.17 -8.01 -5.25
C PRO A 80 19.78 -7.59 -3.82
N LYS A 81 20.16 -6.36 -3.44
CA LYS A 81 19.54 -5.68 -2.29
C LYS A 81 18.03 -5.54 -2.57
N ARG A 82 17.21 -5.91 -1.59
CA ARG A 82 15.75 -5.88 -1.68
C ARG A 82 15.20 -4.72 -0.87
N VAL A 83 14.21 -4.03 -1.45
CA VAL A 83 13.50 -2.93 -0.80
C VAL A 83 12.14 -3.42 -0.31
N TYR A 84 11.85 -3.18 0.95
CA TYR A 84 10.61 -3.56 1.62
C TYR A 84 9.87 -2.30 2.04
N TYR A 85 8.75 -2.03 1.38
CA TYR A 85 7.89 -0.89 1.71
C TYR A 85 6.80 -1.35 2.67
N LEU A 86 6.82 -0.88 3.92
CA LEU A 86 5.83 -1.24 4.92
C LEU A 86 4.80 -0.11 5.02
N SER A 87 3.54 -0.44 4.79
CA SER A 87 2.43 0.51 4.86
C SER A 87 1.17 -0.20 5.34
N LEU A 88 0.41 0.45 6.22
CA LEU A 88 -0.94 -0.02 6.56
C LEU A 88 -1.97 0.31 5.48
N GLU A 89 -1.62 1.13 4.49
CA GLU A 89 -2.52 1.47 3.39
C GLU A 89 -1.89 1.24 2.02
N TYR A 90 -2.67 0.67 1.10
CA TYR A 90 -2.41 0.62 -0.34
C TYR A 90 -3.69 0.92 -1.10
N TYR A 91 -3.83 2.15 -1.61
CA TYR A 91 -5.02 2.53 -2.39
C TYR A 91 -4.80 2.15 -3.86
N MET A 92 -4.96 0.86 -4.17
CA MET A 92 -4.63 0.29 -5.49
C MET A 92 -5.63 0.72 -6.57
N GLY A 93 -6.93 0.73 -6.24
CA GLY A 93 -8.04 0.83 -7.17
C GLY A 93 -8.20 -0.43 -8.02
N ARG A 94 -8.99 -0.34 -9.10
CA ARG A 94 -9.11 -1.39 -10.13
C ARG A 94 -7.76 -1.79 -10.75
N THR A 95 -7.56 -3.08 -11.03
CA THR A 95 -6.28 -3.66 -11.47
C THR A 95 -6.30 -4.12 -12.93
N LEU A 96 -7.47 -4.44 -13.50
CA LEU A 96 -7.61 -5.00 -14.85
C LEU A 96 -6.94 -4.14 -15.92
N GLN A 97 -7.44 -2.92 -16.09
CA GLN A 97 -6.97 -2.00 -17.12
C GLN A 97 -5.48 -1.63 -16.95
N ASN A 98 -5.06 -1.40 -15.71
CA ASN A 98 -3.65 -1.13 -15.39
C ASN A 98 -2.73 -2.29 -15.78
N THR A 99 -3.19 -3.52 -15.58
CA THR A 99 -2.45 -4.72 -15.99
C THR A 99 -2.35 -4.83 -17.50
N MET A 100 -3.46 -4.60 -18.22
CA MET A 100 -3.47 -4.64 -19.69
C MET A 100 -2.53 -3.59 -20.29
N ILE A 101 -2.50 -2.38 -19.73
CA ILE A 101 -1.59 -1.30 -20.14
C ILE A 101 -0.13 -1.67 -19.88
N ASN A 102 0.21 -2.10 -18.66
CA ASN A 102 1.58 -2.40 -18.29
C ASN A 102 2.14 -3.63 -19.06
N LEU A 103 1.27 -4.57 -19.46
CA LEU A 103 1.65 -5.68 -20.32
C LEU A 103 1.65 -5.35 -21.83
N GLY A 104 1.07 -4.22 -22.23
CA GLY A 104 0.93 -3.84 -23.64
C GLY A 104 -0.07 -4.69 -24.42
N ILE A 105 -1.10 -5.24 -23.77
CA ILE A 105 -2.06 -6.18 -24.37
C ILE A 105 -3.47 -5.59 -24.54
N GLN A 106 -3.68 -4.33 -24.14
CA GLN A 106 -5.00 -3.70 -24.14
C GLN A 106 -5.73 -3.80 -25.48
N GLY A 107 -5.07 -3.45 -26.60
CA GLY A 107 -5.69 -3.52 -27.93
C GLY A 107 -6.06 -4.95 -28.35
N ALA A 108 -5.28 -5.96 -27.93
CA ALA A 108 -5.61 -7.35 -28.22
C ALA A 108 -6.80 -7.87 -27.39
N CYS A 109 -6.93 -7.40 -26.14
CA CYS A 109 -8.06 -7.70 -25.28
C CYS A 109 -9.34 -7.04 -25.78
N ASP A 110 -9.27 -5.76 -26.15
CA ASP A 110 -10.39 -4.98 -26.68
C ASP A 110 -10.96 -5.62 -27.96
N GLU A 111 -10.12 -5.86 -28.96
CA GLU A 111 -10.53 -6.54 -30.20
C GLU A 111 -11.10 -7.94 -29.94
N ALA A 112 -10.55 -8.68 -28.97
CA ALA A 112 -11.07 -9.99 -28.60
C ALA A 112 -12.47 -9.94 -27.98
N MET A 113 -12.74 -8.96 -27.10
CA MET A 113 -14.05 -8.75 -26.49
C MET A 113 -15.06 -8.27 -27.54
N TYR A 114 -14.66 -7.34 -28.40
CA TYR A 114 -15.48 -6.85 -29.51
C TYR A 114 -15.95 -7.99 -30.44
N GLN A 115 -15.03 -8.83 -30.91
CA GLN A 115 -15.38 -9.98 -31.75
C GLN A 115 -16.22 -11.05 -31.03
N MET A 116 -16.34 -10.97 -29.71
CA MET A 116 -17.18 -11.85 -28.90
C MET A 116 -18.54 -11.22 -28.56
N GLY A 117 -18.79 -9.99 -29.01
CA GLY A 117 -20.01 -9.24 -28.73
C GLY A 117 -20.07 -8.68 -27.32
N LEU A 118 -18.91 -8.39 -26.72
CA LEU A 118 -18.79 -7.84 -25.37
C LEU A 118 -18.13 -6.45 -25.44
N ASP A 119 -18.64 -5.51 -24.64
CA ASP A 119 -18.01 -4.21 -24.43
C ASP A 119 -17.03 -4.31 -23.26
N ILE A 120 -15.74 -4.03 -23.51
CA ILE A 120 -14.72 -4.14 -22.47
C ILE A 120 -14.87 -3.06 -21.39
N GLU A 121 -15.36 -1.85 -21.73
CA GLU A 121 -15.56 -0.77 -20.76
C GLU A 121 -16.65 -1.16 -19.75
N GLU A 122 -17.73 -1.82 -20.20
CA GLU A 122 -18.76 -2.36 -19.30
C GLU A 122 -18.22 -3.43 -18.34
N LEU A 123 -17.26 -4.25 -18.79
CA LEU A 123 -16.63 -5.27 -17.95
C LEU A 123 -15.64 -4.66 -16.95
N GLU A 124 -14.90 -3.62 -17.35
CA GLU A 124 -13.98 -2.88 -16.48
C GLU A 124 -14.72 -2.20 -15.32
N GLU A 125 -15.95 -1.71 -15.54
CA GLU A 125 -16.78 -1.09 -14.50
C GLU A 125 -17.29 -2.08 -13.43
N LEU A 126 -17.27 -3.39 -13.70
CA LEU A 126 -17.67 -4.43 -12.75
C LEU A 126 -16.58 -4.78 -11.72
N GLU A 127 -15.35 -4.32 -11.94
CA GLU A 127 -14.26 -4.53 -10.99
C GLU A 127 -14.44 -3.62 -9.76
N GLU A 128 -14.44 -4.22 -8.58
CA GLU A 128 -14.46 -3.47 -7.32
C GLU A 128 -13.06 -2.87 -7.05
N ASP A 129 -13.03 -1.65 -6.50
CA ASP A 129 -11.80 -1.06 -5.99
C ASP A 129 -11.28 -1.87 -4.79
N ALA A 130 -9.97 -2.14 -4.73
CA ALA A 130 -9.40 -2.84 -3.59
C ALA A 130 -9.44 -1.95 -2.32
N GLY A 131 -10.27 -2.33 -1.35
CA GLY A 131 -10.51 -1.66 -0.07
C GLY A 131 -9.32 -1.74 0.90
N LEU A 132 -8.16 -1.24 0.49
CA LEU A 132 -6.88 -1.40 1.20
C LEU A 132 -6.24 -0.07 1.60
N GLY A 133 -6.88 1.07 1.32
CA GLY A 133 -6.38 2.39 1.66
C GLY A 133 -7.49 3.43 1.74
N ASN A 134 -7.21 4.57 2.37
CA ASN A 134 -8.18 5.64 2.58
C ASN A 134 -7.86 6.86 1.71
N GLY A 135 -6.59 7.27 1.65
CA GLY A 135 -6.25 8.56 1.06
C GLY A 135 -4.88 8.64 0.38
N GLY A 136 -4.30 9.83 0.44
CA GLY A 136 -3.05 10.16 -0.26
C GLY A 136 -1.86 9.30 0.16
N LEU A 137 -1.80 8.86 1.43
CA LEU A 137 -0.76 7.97 1.93
C LEU A 137 -0.80 6.61 1.23
N GLY A 138 -1.96 5.95 1.23
CA GLY A 138 -2.16 4.68 0.53
C GLY A 138 -1.99 4.80 -0.99
N ARG A 139 -2.43 5.92 -1.59
CA ARG A 139 -2.28 6.14 -3.03
C ARG A 139 -0.83 6.38 -3.43
N LEU A 140 -0.04 7.04 -2.59
CA LEU A 140 1.40 7.18 -2.79
C LEU A 140 2.09 5.82 -2.79
N ALA A 141 1.78 4.97 -1.80
CA ALA A 141 2.31 3.61 -1.73
C ALA A 141 2.00 2.81 -3.01
N ALA A 142 0.75 2.86 -3.50
CA ALA A 142 0.37 2.23 -4.76
C ALA A 142 1.15 2.77 -5.98
N CYS A 143 1.39 4.10 -6.06
CA CYS A 143 2.18 4.70 -7.13
C CYS A 143 3.66 4.30 -7.04
N PHE A 144 4.20 4.14 -5.83
CA PHE A 144 5.57 3.63 -5.64
C PHE A 144 5.71 2.19 -6.08
N LEU A 145 4.76 1.31 -5.80
CA LEU A 145 4.81 -0.08 -6.27
C LEU A 145 4.91 -0.18 -7.79
N ASP A 146 4.07 0.58 -8.51
CA ASP A 146 4.08 0.66 -9.98
C ASP A 146 5.41 1.21 -10.51
N SER A 147 5.94 2.27 -9.90
CA SER A 147 7.24 2.85 -10.29
C SER A 147 8.42 1.91 -9.98
N MET A 148 8.44 1.25 -8.82
CA MET A 148 9.53 0.31 -8.50
C MET A 148 9.54 -0.90 -9.43
N ALA A 149 8.37 -1.40 -9.84
CA ALA A 149 8.27 -2.44 -10.86
C ALA A 149 8.75 -1.93 -12.23
N THR A 150 8.34 -0.73 -12.63
CA THR A 150 8.76 -0.11 -13.91
C THR A 150 10.26 0.17 -13.97
N LEU A 151 10.87 0.56 -12.86
CA LEU A 151 12.32 0.79 -12.74
C LEU A 151 13.13 -0.51 -12.56
N GLY A 152 12.49 -1.68 -12.50
CA GLY A 152 13.17 -2.96 -12.32
C GLY A 152 13.81 -3.16 -10.95
N LEU A 153 13.34 -2.43 -9.94
CA LEU A 153 13.85 -2.55 -8.57
C LEU A 153 13.30 -3.81 -7.92
N ALA A 154 14.17 -4.56 -7.22
CA ALA A 154 13.78 -5.72 -6.43
C ALA A 154 13.03 -5.30 -5.16
N SER A 155 11.76 -4.95 -5.32
CA SER A 155 10.93 -4.37 -4.27
C SER A 155 9.71 -5.21 -3.94
N TYR A 156 9.26 -5.09 -2.70
CA TYR A 156 8.05 -5.71 -2.18
C TYR A 156 7.26 -4.69 -1.38
N GLY A 157 5.95 -4.62 -1.62
CA GLY A 157 5.02 -3.96 -0.70
C GLY A 157 4.54 -4.94 0.35
N TYR A 158 4.49 -4.52 1.61
CA TYR A 158 3.90 -5.27 2.72
C TYR A 158 2.81 -4.44 3.39
N GLY A 159 1.67 -5.09 3.67
CA GLY A 159 0.51 -4.50 4.33
C GLY A 159 -0.45 -5.55 4.89
N ILE A 160 -1.66 -5.13 5.23
CA ILE A 160 -2.73 -6.01 5.74
C ILE A 160 -3.77 -6.23 4.64
N ARG A 161 -4.28 -7.46 4.54
CA ARG A 161 -5.41 -7.79 3.66
C ARG A 161 -6.70 -7.54 4.43
N TYR A 162 -7.20 -6.31 4.38
CA TYR A 162 -8.46 -5.97 5.02
C TYR A 162 -9.64 -6.64 4.31
N GLU A 163 -10.52 -7.26 5.09
CA GLU A 163 -11.74 -7.87 4.56
C GLU A 163 -12.72 -6.81 4.04
N TYR A 164 -12.83 -5.73 4.80
CA TYR A 164 -13.56 -4.52 4.45
C TYR A 164 -12.60 -3.34 4.35
N GLY A 165 -12.83 -2.46 3.37
CA GLY A 165 -12.13 -1.17 3.29
C GLY A 165 -12.49 -0.24 4.44
N ILE A 166 -12.41 1.08 4.20
CA ILE A 166 -12.83 2.04 5.23
C ILE A 166 -14.36 2.04 5.38
N PHE A 167 -15.07 2.38 4.31
CA PHE A 167 -16.53 2.29 4.15
C PHE A 167 -16.90 2.72 2.72
N ALA A 168 -18.04 2.25 2.24
CA ALA A 168 -18.73 2.80 1.07
C ALA A 168 -19.61 3.98 1.52
N GLN A 169 -19.36 5.17 0.96
CA GLN A 169 -20.13 6.37 1.28
C GLN A 169 -21.46 6.38 0.53
N LYS A 170 -22.57 6.59 1.24
CA LYS A 170 -23.88 6.93 0.68
C LYS A 170 -24.32 8.30 1.20
N ILE A 171 -25.07 9.04 0.41
CA ILE A 171 -25.73 10.28 0.84
C ILE A 171 -27.22 10.01 0.94
N LYS A 172 -27.78 10.12 2.15
CA LYS A 172 -29.22 9.94 2.42
C LYS A 172 -29.72 11.22 3.10
N ASN A 173 -30.72 11.88 2.53
CA ASN A 173 -31.28 13.14 3.04
C ASN A 173 -30.25 14.26 3.31
N GLY A 174 -29.19 14.33 2.51
CA GLY A 174 -28.12 15.33 2.64
C GLY A 174 -27.02 14.98 3.63
N GLU A 175 -27.08 13.81 4.28
CA GLU A 175 -26.11 13.35 5.27
C GLU A 175 -25.34 12.12 4.78
N GLN A 176 -24.10 11.98 5.27
CA GLN A 176 -23.29 10.79 5.03
C GLN A 176 -23.84 9.60 5.83
N VAL A 177 -23.95 8.46 5.14
CA VAL A 177 -24.18 7.15 5.74
C VAL A 177 -23.08 6.21 5.27
N GLU A 178 -22.52 5.46 6.22
CA GLU A 178 -21.40 4.54 6.01
C GLU A 178 -21.94 3.12 5.89
N GLU A 179 -21.64 2.46 4.78
CA GLU A 179 -21.95 1.04 4.55
C GLU A 179 -20.63 0.25 4.44
N PRO A 180 -20.56 -1.04 4.84
CA PRO A 180 -19.34 -1.83 4.70
C PRO A 180 -18.87 -1.93 3.25
N ASP A 181 -17.58 -1.69 3.01
CA ASP A 181 -16.94 -1.87 1.70
C ASP A 181 -16.54 -3.35 1.52
N ASP A 182 -17.46 -4.16 1.00
CA ASP A 182 -17.35 -5.62 0.85
C ASP A 182 -16.73 -6.03 -0.49
N TRP A 183 -15.56 -5.46 -0.80
CA TRP A 183 -14.85 -5.65 -2.08
C TRP A 183 -14.45 -7.11 -2.38
N LEU A 184 -14.42 -7.98 -1.35
CA LEU A 184 -14.09 -9.40 -1.47
C LEU A 184 -15.30 -10.32 -1.65
N ARG A 185 -16.53 -9.79 -1.62
CA ARG A 185 -17.78 -10.58 -1.69
C ARG A 185 -17.79 -11.61 -2.82
N TYR A 186 -17.31 -11.22 -4.00
CA TYR A 186 -17.30 -12.04 -5.21
C TYR A 186 -15.93 -12.69 -5.48
N GLY A 187 -14.98 -12.52 -4.55
CA GLY A 187 -13.59 -12.92 -4.70
C GLY A 187 -12.74 -11.85 -5.41
N ASN A 188 -11.44 -11.91 -5.16
CA ASN A 188 -10.44 -11.08 -5.84
C ASN A 188 -9.65 -11.97 -6.83
N PRO A 189 -9.79 -11.77 -8.16
CA PRO A 189 -9.13 -12.63 -9.13
C PRO A 189 -7.61 -12.43 -9.14
N TRP A 190 -7.08 -11.33 -8.60
CA TRP A 190 -5.66 -10.94 -8.70
C TRP A 190 -4.78 -11.61 -7.64
N GLU A 191 -5.29 -11.80 -6.44
CA GLU A 191 -4.51 -12.33 -5.33
C GLU A 191 -4.19 -13.83 -5.47
N LYS A 192 -3.16 -14.26 -4.76
CA LYS A 192 -2.82 -15.68 -4.57
C LYS A 192 -2.53 -15.93 -3.10
N ALA A 193 -3.41 -16.71 -2.46
CA ALA A 193 -3.18 -17.28 -1.14
C ALA A 193 -1.91 -18.14 -1.11
N ARG A 194 -1.10 -17.97 -0.07
CA ARG A 194 0.15 -18.69 0.21
C ARG A 194 0.15 -19.33 1.60
N PRO A 195 -0.77 -20.26 1.89
CA PRO A 195 -0.88 -20.89 3.22
C PRO A 195 0.41 -21.60 3.65
N GLU A 196 1.25 -22.02 2.70
CA GLU A 196 2.56 -22.63 2.94
C GLU A 196 3.59 -21.70 3.62
N PHE A 197 3.31 -20.40 3.70
CA PHE A 197 4.16 -19.38 4.34
C PHE A 197 3.46 -18.70 5.52
N MET A 198 2.53 -19.39 6.17
CA MET A 198 1.86 -18.87 7.37
C MET A 198 2.85 -18.72 8.53
N LEU A 199 2.77 -17.60 9.26
CA LEU A 199 3.72 -17.25 10.32
C LEU A 199 2.99 -16.94 11.63
N PRO A 200 3.51 -17.35 12.81
CA PRO A 200 2.93 -16.96 14.08
C PRO A 200 3.28 -15.51 14.43
N VAL A 201 2.33 -14.81 15.04
CA VAL A 201 2.48 -13.48 15.64
C VAL A 201 1.98 -13.56 17.07
N ASN A 202 2.78 -13.05 18.00
CA ASN A 202 2.52 -13.15 19.44
C ASN A 202 1.98 -11.83 19.99
N PHE A 203 1.06 -11.89 20.94
CA PHE A 203 0.55 -10.75 21.70
C PHE A 203 0.51 -11.09 23.19
N TYR A 204 0.49 -10.06 24.04
CA TYR A 204 0.41 -10.17 25.49
C TYR A 204 1.54 -10.99 26.09
N GLY A 205 1.28 -11.77 27.14
CA GLY A 205 2.27 -12.59 27.82
C GLY A 205 3.18 -11.76 28.73
N GLN A 206 4.36 -12.30 29.01
CA GLN A 206 5.31 -11.68 29.96
C GLN A 206 6.76 -11.98 29.58
N VAL A 207 7.66 -11.14 30.06
CA VAL A 207 9.11 -11.32 29.87
C VAL A 207 9.71 -11.95 31.11
N ILE A 208 10.46 -13.03 30.92
CA ILE A 208 11.24 -13.67 31.99
C ILE A 208 12.74 -13.54 31.67
N ASP A 209 13.55 -13.37 32.71
CA ASP A 209 15.00 -13.45 32.60
C ASP A 209 15.45 -14.92 32.74
N THR A 210 16.25 -15.38 31.80
CA THR A 210 16.85 -16.73 31.81
C THR A 210 18.38 -16.63 31.68
N PRO A 211 19.14 -17.67 32.01
CA PRO A 211 20.60 -17.66 31.85
C PRO A 211 21.05 -17.39 30.40
N GLU A 212 20.22 -17.74 29.41
CA GLU A 212 20.48 -17.51 27.99
C GLU A 212 20.00 -16.13 27.48
N GLY A 213 19.39 -15.32 28.35
CA GLY A 213 18.82 -14.01 28.00
C GLY A 213 17.32 -13.88 28.30
N LYS A 214 16.71 -12.82 27.80
CA LYS A 214 15.28 -12.55 28.01
C LYS A 214 14.42 -13.41 27.09
N LYS A 215 13.33 -13.99 27.62
CA LYS A 215 12.35 -14.74 26.83
C LYS A 215 10.95 -14.15 27.01
N TRP A 216 10.26 -13.95 25.89
CA TRP A 216 8.86 -13.54 25.87
C TRP A 216 7.96 -14.77 25.78
N ILE A 217 7.22 -15.05 26.86
CA ILE A 217 6.48 -16.30 27.05
C ILE A 217 5.00 -16.04 27.39
N ASN A 218 4.20 -17.12 27.40
CA ASN A 218 2.77 -17.09 27.73
C ASN A 218 1.96 -16.14 26.82
N THR A 219 2.35 -16.06 25.55
CA THR A 219 1.75 -15.17 24.57
C THR A 219 0.50 -15.77 23.94
N GLN A 220 -0.45 -14.92 23.56
CA GLN A 220 -1.53 -15.30 22.65
C GLN A 220 -0.99 -15.29 21.21
N VAL A 221 -1.21 -16.38 20.48
CA VAL A 221 -0.73 -16.53 19.10
C VAL A 221 -1.85 -16.21 18.11
N VAL A 222 -1.53 -15.47 17.05
CA VAL A 222 -2.36 -15.29 15.85
C VAL A 222 -1.52 -15.65 14.64
N PHE A 223 -2.08 -16.34 13.66
CA PHE A 223 -1.37 -16.65 12.43
C PHE A 223 -1.55 -15.57 11.38
N ALA A 224 -0.45 -15.22 10.70
CA ALA A 224 -0.42 -14.34 9.55
C ALA A 224 -0.34 -15.18 8.27
N MET A 225 -1.44 -15.21 7.51
CA MET A 225 -1.51 -15.88 6.22
C MET A 225 -1.21 -14.88 5.09
N PRO A 226 -0.18 -15.10 4.25
CA PRO A 226 0.14 -14.19 3.16
C PRO A 226 -0.78 -14.40 1.95
N TYR A 227 -1.17 -13.27 1.36
CA TYR A 227 -1.82 -13.17 0.05
C TYR A 227 -0.96 -12.28 -0.85
N ASP A 228 -0.49 -12.84 -1.95
CA ASP A 228 0.38 -12.13 -2.88
C ASP A 228 -0.43 -11.56 -4.06
N ASN A 229 -0.24 -10.28 -4.35
CA ASN A 229 -0.79 -9.58 -5.51
C ASN A 229 0.36 -9.19 -6.45
N PRO A 230 0.31 -9.58 -7.75
CA PRO A 230 1.34 -9.21 -8.72
C PRO A 230 1.28 -7.71 -9.06
N VAL A 231 2.45 -7.08 -9.15
CA VAL A 231 2.59 -5.66 -9.54
C VAL A 231 3.44 -5.57 -10.81
N PRO A 232 2.82 -5.49 -12.01
CA PRO A 232 3.56 -5.41 -13.26
C PRO A 232 4.19 -4.05 -13.48
N GLY A 233 5.44 -4.01 -13.93
CA GLY A 233 6.09 -2.81 -14.45
C GLY A 233 5.66 -2.49 -15.88
N TYR A 234 5.75 -1.23 -16.29
CA TYR A 234 5.34 -0.81 -17.62
C TYR A 234 6.27 -1.37 -18.71
N LYS A 235 5.76 -2.30 -19.54
CA LYS A 235 6.40 -2.87 -20.73
C LYS A 235 7.83 -3.39 -20.54
N ASN A 236 8.19 -3.83 -19.33
CA ASN A 236 9.55 -4.29 -19.01
C ASN A 236 9.63 -5.76 -18.54
N ASN A 237 8.50 -6.48 -18.53
CA ASN A 237 8.35 -7.86 -18.07
C ASN A 237 8.67 -8.13 -16.59
N VAL A 238 8.96 -7.10 -15.79
CA VAL A 238 9.15 -7.21 -14.35
C VAL A 238 7.79 -7.25 -13.68
N VAL A 239 7.59 -8.20 -12.78
CA VAL A 239 6.39 -8.26 -11.92
C VAL A 239 6.84 -8.42 -10.48
N ASN A 240 6.71 -7.34 -9.70
CA ASN A 240 6.97 -7.32 -8.27
C ASN A 240 5.76 -7.86 -7.49
N THR A 241 5.84 -7.84 -6.15
CA THR A 241 4.81 -8.40 -5.29
C THR A 241 4.35 -7.38 -4.24
N LEU A 242 3.03 -7.22 -4.12
CA LEU A 242 2.39 -6.69 -2.91
C LEU A 242 1.92 -7.89 -2.07
N ARG A 243 2.51 -8.09 -0.90
CA ARG A 243 2.15 -9.13 0.05
C ARG A 243 1.29 -8.55 1.16
N LEU A 244 0.09 -9.10 1.33
CA LEU A 244 -0.88 -8.66 2.31
C LEU A 244 -1.15 -9.79 3.32
N TRP A 245 -1.12 -9.46 4.61
CA TRP A 245 -1.34 -10.43 5.68
C TRP A 245 -2.81 -10.49 6.10
N SER A 246 -3.37 -11.69 6.14
CA SER A 246 -4.68 -11.97 6.74
C SER A 246 -4.46 -12.65 8.09
N ALA A 247 -5.12 -12.16 9.14
CA ALA A 247 -5.10 -12.77 10.46
C ALA A 247 -5.96 -14.04 10.45
N LYS A 248 -5.41 -15.11 11.03
CA LYS A 248 -6.06 -16.41 11.18
C LYS A 248 -5.90 -16.90 12.61
N SER A 249 -6.98 -17.45 13.15
CA SER A 249 -6.93 -18.03 14.49
C SER A 249 -6.08 -19.31 14.49
N PRO A 250 -5.29 -19.56 15.56
CA PRO A 250 -4.64 -20.85 15.78
C PRO A 250 -5.62 -21.94 16.22
N VAL A 251 -6.84 -21.58 16.60
CA VAL A 251 -7.86 -22.50 17.09
C VAL A 251 -8.32 -23.38 15.92
N GLU A 252 -7.72 -24.56 15.81
CA GLU A 252 -8.28 -25.67 15.07
C GLU A 252 -9.59 -26.11 15.75
N PHE A 253 -10.49 -26.74 14.99
CA PHE A 253 -11.76 -27.26 15.53
C PHE A 253 -11.48 -28.22 16.70
N ASN A 254 -11.75 -27.78 17.92
CA ASN A 254 -11.55 -28.60 19.12
C ASN A 254 -12.85 -29.34 19.45
N LEU A 255 -12.89 -30.63 19.14
CA LEU A 255 -14.00 -31.54 19.44
C LEU A 255 -14.42 -31.51 20.92
N LYS A 256 -13.49 -31.20 21.84
CA LYS A 256 -13.79 -31.15 23.28
C LYS A 256 -14.68 -29.97 23.64
N PHE A 257 -14.38 -28.76 23.15
CA PHE A 257 -15.26 -27.59 23.34
C PHE A 257 -16.63 -27.78 22.66
N PHE A 258 -16.67 -28.48 21.52
CA PHE A 258 -17.93 -28.81 20.86
C PHE A 258 -18.78 -29.79 21.68
N ASN A 259 -18.16 -30.81 22.27
CA ASN A 259 -18.85 -31.82 23.07
C ASN A 259 -19.25 -31.31 24.47
N ASP A 260 -18.49 -30.38 25.03
CA ASP A 260 -18.75 -29.79 26.36
C ASP A 260 -19.76 -28.61 26.30
N GLY A 261 -20.28 -28.26 25.11
CA GLY A 261 -21.26 -27.19 24.92
C GLY A 261 -20.66 -25.77 24.85
N ASP A 262 -19.34 -25.65 24.91
CA ASP A 262 -18.57 -24.39 24.93
C ASP A 262 -18.15 -23.91 23.52
N TYR A 263 -18.87 -24.36 22.49
CA TYR A 263 -18.58 -24.05 21.08
C TYR A 263 -18.70 -22.54 20.78
N ILE A 264 -19.53 -21.82 21.54
CA ILE A 264 -19.73 -20.37 21.37
C ILE A 264 -18.42 -19.62 21.67
N GLN A 265 -17.73 -19.96 22.76
CA GLN A 265 -16.50 -19.28 23.16
C GLN A 265 -15.38 -19.51 22.13
N ALA A 266 -15.24 -20.72 21.61
CA ALA A 266 -14.25 -21.04 20.57
C ALA A 266 -14.47 -20.22 19.27
N VAL A 267 -15.73 -19.96 18.91
CA VAL A 267 -16.08 -19.10 17.76
C VAL A 267 -15.79 -17.63 18.04
N ILE A 268 -16.05 -17.16 19.27
CA ILE A 268 -15.73 -15.79 19.70
C ILE A 268 -14.21 -15.57 19.62
N ASP A 269 -13.41 -16.48 20.20
CA ASP A 269 -11.95 -16.36 20.22
C ASP A 269 -11.36 -16.34 18.80
N ARG A 270 -11.92 -17.16 17.90
CA ARG A 270 -11.55 -17.11 16.47
C ARG A 270 -11.83 -15.75 15.86
N ASN A 271 -13.02 -15.19 16.09
CA ASN A 271 -13.37 -13.87 15.59
C ASN A 271 -12.48 -12.78 16.17
N LEU A 272 -12.10 -12.84 17.45
CA LEU A 272 -11.21 -11.87 18.07
C LEU A 272 -9.82 -11.84 17.40
N ALA A 273 -9.27 -12.99 17.04
CA ALA A 273 -8.02 -13.07 16.29
C ALA A 273 -8.14 -12.50 14.86
N GLU A 274 -9.23 -12.85 14.17
CA GLU A 274 -9.46 -12.44 12.78
C GLU A 274 -9.86 -10.96 12.64
N ASN A 275 -10.31 -10.30 13.72
CA ASN A 275 -10.62 -8.87 13.76
C ASN A 275 -9.46 -7.98 13.32
N ILE A 276 -8.21 -8.42 13.54
CA ILE A 276 -7.00 -7.67 13.18
C ILE A 276 -7.01 -7.30 11.70
N SER A 277 -7.40 -8.20 10.80
CA SER A 277 -7.43 -7.93 9.36
C SER A 277 -8.83 -7.65 8.82
N ARG A 278 -9.77 -7.20 9.66
CA ARG A 278 -11.18 -7.05 9.26
C ARG A 278 -11.49 -5.70 8.60
N VAL A 279 -11.16 -4.59 9.26
CA VAL A 279 -11.46 -3.22 8.78
C VAL A 279 -10.21 -2.34 8.82
N LEU A 280 -10.07 -1.48 7.82
CA LEU A 280 -9.04 -0.44 7.77
C LEU A 280 -9.38 0.73 8.73
N TYR A 281 -8.50 1.02 9.70
CA TYR A 281 -8.69 2.01 10.77
C TYR A 281 -9.99 1.80 11.57
N PRO A 282 -9.99 0.91 12.58
CA PRO A 282 -11.11 0.85 13.52
C PRO A 282 -11.26 2.21 14.24
N ASN A 283 -12.49 2.57 14.59
CA ASN A 283 -12.77 3.76 15.38
C ASN A 283 -11.99 3.71 16.72
N ASP A 284 -11.09 4.66 16.92
CA ASP A 284 -10.12 4.70 18.02
C ASP A 284 -10.55 5.65 19.17
N ASN A 285 -11.80 6.13 19.16
CA ASN A 285 -12.35 6.92 20.26
C ASN A 285 -12.50 6.11 21.56
N PHE A 286 -12.48 4.77 21.47
CA PHE A 286 -12.57 3.83 22.59
C PHE A 286 -11.28 3.02 22.72
N PHE A 287 -11.01 2.51 23.93
CA PHE A 287 -9.78 1.79 24.25
C PHE A 287 -9.59 0.55 23.35
N GLU A 288 -10.66 -0.21 23.13
CA GLU A 288 -10.67 -1.42 22.30
C GLU A 288 -10.27 -1.12 20.84
N GLY A 289 -10.67 0.05 20.33
CA GLY A 289 -10.29 0.52 19.00
C GLY A 289 -8.81 0.86 18.89
N LYS A 290 -8.27 1.55 19.91
CA LYS A 290 -6.84 1.85 20.03
C LYS A 290 -5.99 0.60 20.13
N GLU A 291 -6.42 -0.36 20.95
CA GLU A 291 -5.75 -1.66 21.08
C GLU A 291 -5.76 -2.44 19.77
N LEU A 292 -6.91 -2.50 19.07
CA LEU A 292 -7.00 -3.18 17.78
C LEU A 292 -6.07 -2.53 16.74
N ARG A 293 -5.95 -1.20 16.76
CA ARG A 293 -5.04 -0.46 15.90
C ARG A 293 -3.56 -0.81 16.16
N LEU A 294 -3.13 -0.81 17.42
CA LEU A 294 -1.78 -1.24 17.79
C LEU A 294 -1.51 -2.70 17.41
N LYS A 295 -2.51 -3.59 17.56
CA LYS A 295 -2.42 -4.98 17.09
C LYS A 295 -2.25 -5.08 15.58
N GLN A 296 -2.93 -4.25 14.79
CA GLN A 296 -2.75 -4.18 13.33
C GLN A 296 -1.30 -3.80 12.96
N GLU A 297 -0.79 -2.72 13.56
CA GLU A 297 0.57 -2.24 13.34
C GLU A 297 1.59 -3.33 13.63
N TYR A 298 1.52 -3.92 14.83
CA TYR A 298 2.44 -4.98 15.22
C TYR A 298 2.28 -6.25 14.39
N PHE A 299 1.05 -6.65 14.06
CA PHE A 299 0.78 -7.83 13.24
C PHE A 299 1.46 -7.75 11.88
N MET A 300 1.30 -6.62 11.20
CA MET A 300 1.93 -6.38 9.89
C MET A 300 3.46 -6.38 10.02
N VAL A 301 4.00 -5.73 11.04
CA VAL A 301 5.44 -5.65 11.30
C VAL A 301 6.04 -7.04 11.57
N ALA A 302 5.50 -7.77 12.54
CA ALA A 302 6.06 -9.03 13.02
C ALA A 302 6.04 -10.11 11.93
N ALA A 303 4.93 -10.22 11.18
CA ALA A 303 4.84 -11.16 10.06
C ALA A 303 5.82 -10.79 8.94
N THR A 304 5.95 -9.49 8.64
CA THR A 304 6.83 -8.99 7.58
C THR A 304 8.30 -9.21 7.90
N LEU A 305 8.75 -8.89 9.11
CA LEU A 305 10.15 -9.05 9.51
C LEU A 305 10.58 -10.53 9.52
N GLN A 306 9.73 -11.42 10.01
CA GLN A 306 9.97 -12.87 9.93
C GLN A 306 10.12 -13.32 8.47
N ASP A 307 9.26 -12.84 7.57
CA ASP A 307 9.34 -13.18 6.14
C ASP A 307 10.60 -12.62 5.45
N ILE A 308 11.02 -11.40 5.82
CA ILE A 308 12.25 -10.76 5.34
C ILE A 308 13.47 -11.55 5.79
N ILE A 309 13.57 -11.89 7.07
CA ILE A 309 14.69 -12.64 7.65
C ILE A 309 14.76 -14.05 7.04
N ARG A 310 13.62 -14.71 6.91
CA ARG A 310 13.53 -16.00 6.20
C ARG A 310 14.07 -15.90 4.77
N ARG A 311 13.70 -14.86 4.01
CA ARG A 311 14.19 -14.65 2.63
C ARG A 311 15.68 -14.29 2.59
N TYR A 312 16.18 -13.54 3.57
CA TYR A 312 17.59 -13.21 3.70
C TYR A 312 18.44 -14.47 3.96
N LYS A 313 17.99 -15.34 4.88
CA LYS A 313 18.65 -16.62 5.21
C LYS A 313 18.58 -17.61 4.05
N ALA A 314 17.41 -17.77 3.42
CA ALA A 314 17.17 -18.69 2.31
C ALA A 314 17.34 -17.99 0.94
N SER A 315 18.54 -17.48 0.66
CA SER A 315 18.82 -16.71 -0.56
C SER A 315 18.85 -17.53 -1.85
N LYS A 316 18.80 -18.87 -1.78
CA LYS A 316 18.82 -19.77 -2.95
C LYS A 316 17.42 -20.25 -3.32
N PHE A 317 17.01 -20.02 -4.58
CA PHE A 317 15.67 -20.40 -5.07
C PHE A 317 15.38 -21.89 -4.84
N GLY A 318 14.22 -22.18 -4.25
CA GLY A 318 13.75 -23.55 -4.01
C GLY A 318 14.48 -24.30 -2.90
N SER A 319 15.44 -23.69 -2.21
CA SER A 319 16.04 -24.24 -0.99
C SER A 319 15.37 -23.64 0.25
N ARG A 320 15.18 -24.46 1.28
CA ARG A 320 14.81 -24.01 2.63
C ARG A 320 16.02 -23.96 3.56
N GLU A 321 17.20 -24.35 3.08
CA GLU A 321 18.43 -24.30 3.87
C GLU A 321 18.87 -22.86 4.08
N HIS A 322 19.37 -22.57 5.29
CA HIS A 322 19.99 -21.29 5.59
C HIS A 322 21.34 -21.21 4.89
N HIS A 323 21.43 -20.36 3.87
CA HIS A 323 22.67 -20.04 3.19
C HIS A 323 23.44 -18.94 3.92
N ARG A 324 22.73 -17.99 4.52
CA ARG A 324 23.29 -16.98 5.43
C ARG A 324 22.93 -17.31 6.86
N THR A 325 23.95 -17.39 7.70
CA THR A 325 23.80 -17.63 9.14
C THR A 325 24.20 -16.40 9.97
N ASP A 326 25.00 -15.49 9.41
CA ASP A 326 25.30 -14.19 9.99
C ASP A 326 24.43 -13.06 9.40
N PHE A 327 24.40 -11.93 10.09
CA PHE A 327 23.63 -10.74 9.74
C PHE A 327 24.50 -9.54 9.34
N ASP A 328 25.80 -9.73 9.13
CA ASP A 328 26.71 -8.62 8.81
C ASP A 328 26.35 -7.98 7.46
N MET A 329 25.92 -8.81 6.50
CA MET A 329 25.45 -8.36 5.18
C MET A 329 23.95 -8.00 5.15
N PHE A 330 23.26 -7.98 6.30
CA PHE A 330 21.81 -7.74 6.33
C PHE A 330 21.45 -6.36 5.76
N PRO A 331 22.08 -5.24 6.18
CA PRO A 331 21.78 -3.92 5.64
C PRO A 331 22.16 -3.76 4.15
N ASP A 332 23.11 -4.56 3.66
CA ASP A 332 23.50 -4.56 2.24
C ASP A 332 22.52 -5.34 1.36
N LYS A 333 21.68 -6.18 1.96
CA LYS A 333 20.70 -7.03 1.27
C LYS A 333 19.25 -6.63 1.54
N VAL A 334 19.01 -5.83 2.58
CA VAL A 334 17.68 -5.45 3.07
C VAL A 334 17.63 -3.95 3.28
N ALA A 335 16.60 -3.30 2.74
CA ALA A 335 16.19 -1.95 3.13
C ALA A 335 14.70 -1.96 3.49
N ILE A 336 14.36 -1.36 4.62
CA ILE A 336 12.98 -1.28 5.13
C ILE A 336 12.58 0.19 5.16
N GLN A 337 11.57 0.54 4.38
CA GLN A 337 10.97 1.88 4.39
C GLN A 337 9.72 1.88 5.25
N LEU A 338 9.70 2.78 6.24
CA LEU A 338 8.57 3.04 7.11
C LEU A 338 7.72 4.16 6.51
N ASN A 339 6.51 3.82 6.04
CA ASN A 339 5.55 4.77 5.50
C ASN A 339 4.71 5.39 6.62
N ASP A 340 5.12 6.57 7.09
CA ASP A 340 4.67 7.17 8.35
C ASP A 340 5.11 6.36 9.60
N THR A 341 4.52 6.64 10.74
CA THR A 341 4.84 6.04 12.05
C THR A 341 4.14 4.70 12.31
N HIS A 342 3.14 4.33 11.50
CA HIS A 342 2.41 3.06 11.66
C HIS A 342 3.30 1.81 11.72
N PRO A 343 4.33 1.63 10.87
CA PRO A 343 5.23 0.48 10.95
C PRO A 343 6.42 0.71 11.90
N SER A 344 6.42 1.73 12.77
CA SER A 344 7.55 2.09 13.64
C SER A 344 7.99 0.97 14.59
N LEU A 345 7.07 0.07 14.96
CA LEU A 345 7.37 -1.13 15.73
C LEU A 345 8.35 -2.09 15.02
N ALA A 346 8.62 -1.90 13.72
CA ALA A 346 9.67 -2.64 13.01
C ALA A 346 11.05 -2.44 13.63
N ILE A 347 11.32 -1.29 14.24
CA ILE A 347 12.60 -1.01 14.91
C ILE A 347 12.77 -1.92 16.14
N PRO A 348 11.89 -1.88 17.16
CA PRO A 348 12.01 -2.75 18.33
C PRO A 348 11.79 -4.24 18.01
N GLU A 349 10.97 -4.59 17.02
CA GLU A 349 10.80 -6.01 16.63
C GLU A 349 12.04 -6.57 15.92
N LEU A 350 12.70 -5.80 15.06
CA LEU A 350 13.96 -6.23 14.45
C LEU A 350 15.04 -6.42 15.53
N MET A 351 15.13 -5.49 16.49
CA MET A 351 16.00 -5.63 17.66
C MET A 351 15.67 -6.89 18.47
N ARG A 352 14.39 -7.15 18.74
CA ARG A 352 13.94 -8.34 19.48
C ARG A 352 14.36 -9.62 18.77
N ILE A 353 14.14 -9.72 17.45
CA ILE A 353 14.53 -10.93 16.70
C ILE A 353 16.06 -11.10 16.73
N LEU A 354 16.82 -10.04 16.43
CA LEU A 354 18.27 -10.13 16.37
C LEU A 354 18.90 -10.49 17.73
N ILE A 355 18.37 -9.97 18.84
CA ILE A 355 18.91 -10.23 20.18
C ILE A 355 18.35 -11.52 20.77
N ASP A 356 17.03 -11.62 20.89
CA ASP A 356 16.39 -12.70 21.67
C ASP A 356 16.34 -14.02 20.89
N VAL A 357 16.33 -13.99 19.55
CA VAL A 357 16.23 -15.19 18.70
C VAL A 357 17.56 -15.53 18.04
N GLU A 358 18.25 -14.54 17.48
CA GLU A 358 19.52 -14.76 16.76
C GLU A 358 20.75 -14.60 17.67
N GLY A 359 20.59 -14.13 18.91
CA GLY A 359 21.66 -14.08 19.92
C GLY A 359 22.71 -13.00 19.67
N LEU A 360 22.40 -11.95 18.91
CA LEU A 360 23.34 -10.86 18.65
C LEU A 360 23.51 -9.94 19.88
N PRO A 361 24.71 -9.42 20.13
CA PRO A 361 24.92 -8.33 21.06
C PRO A 361 24.13 -7.08 20.67
N TRP A 362 23.75 -6.27 21.65
CA TRP A 362 22.91 -5.09 21.46
C TRP A 362 23.49 -4.11 20.41
N GLU A 363 24.77 -3.78 20.52
CA GLU A 363 25.44 -2.80 19.65
C GLU A 363 25.41 -3.25 18.19
N LYS A 364 25.62 -4.54 17.95
CA LYS A 364 25.58 -5.13 16.60
C LYS A 364 24.16 -5.13 16.05
N ALA A 365 23.17 -5.54 16.85
CA ALA A 365 21.77 -5.53 16.45
C ALA A 365 21.27 -4.10 16.14
N TRP A 366 21.71 -3.12 16.92
CA TRP A 366 21.35 -1.70 16.75
C TRP A 366 21.96 -1.10 15.48
N ASP A 367 23.24 -1.37 15.20
CA ASP A 367 23.90 -0.96 13.95
C ASP A 367 23.18 -1.53 12.71
N ILE A 368 22.83 -2.83 12.74
CA ILE A 368 22.07 -3.46 11.66
C ILE A 368 20.69 -2.81 11.51
N THR A 369 19.97 -2.61 12.60
CA THR A 369 18.62 -2.04 12.60
C THR A 369 18.61 -0.63 12.02
N THR A 370 19.48 0.24 12.52
CA THR A 370 19.58 1.65 12.06
C THR A 370 19.97 1.76 10.59
N LYS A 371 20.92 0.94 10.11
CA LYS A 371 21.32 0.90 8.69
C LYS A 371 20.27 0.29 7.76
N THR A 372 19.35 -0.51 8.30
CA THR A 372 18.28 -1.15 7.51
C THR A 372 17.05 -0.25 7.37
N CYS A 373 16.68 0.48 8.42
CA CYS A 373 15.44 1.25 8.50
C CYS A 373 15.59 2.70 8.01
N ALA A 374 14.61 3.18 7.25
CA ALA A 374 14.44 4.57 6.85
C ALA A 374 12.98 5.03 7.05
N TYR A 375 12.76 6.28 7.44
CA TYR A 375 11.47 6.82 7.86
C TYR A 375 11.00 7.98 6.97
N THR A 376 9.78 7.88 6.44
CA THR A 376 9.10 8.98 5.76
C THR A 376 8.03 9.59 6.67
N ASN A 377 8.12 10.89 6.94
CA ASN A 377 7.07 11.63 7.64
C ASN A 377 6.12 12.32 6.65
N HIS A 378 4.80 12.24 6.92
CA HIS A 378 3.75 12.84 6.07
C HIS A 378 2.96 13.96 6.74
N THR A 379 3.28 14.33 7.99
CA THR A 379 2.50 15.31 8.74
C THR A 379 3.37 16.18 9.65
N VAL A 380 2.99 17.46 9.71
CA VAL A 380 3.55 18.47 10.63
C VAL A 380 2.61 18.76 11.80
N LEU A 381 1.40 18.21 11.77
CA LEU A 381 0.38 18.44 12.80
C LEU A 381 0.69 17.55 14.01
N PRO A 382 0.98 18.12 15.20
CA PRO A 382 1.32 17.35 16.38
C PRO A 382 0.26 16.32 16.77
N GLU A 383 -1.03 16.65 16.59
CA GLU A 383 -2.17 15.79 16.88
C GLU A 383 -2.24 14.53 15.98
N ALA A 384 -1.55 14.55 14.84
CA ALA A 384 -1.50 13.43 13.90
C ALA A 384 -0.28 12.51 14.12
N LEU A 385 0.61 12.84 15.06
CA LEU A 385 1.77 12.00 15.39
C LEU A 385 1.38 10.96 16.43
N GLU A 386 1.65 9.68 16.16
CA GLU A 386 1.22 8.60 17.03
C GLU A 386 1.93 8.63 18.40
N ARG A 387 1.11 8.52 19.45
CA ARG A 387 1.50 8.51 20.87
C ARG A 387 0.79 7.37 21.58
N TRP A 388 1.47 6.25 21.76
CA TRP A 388 0.88 5.06 22.39
C TRP A 388 1.09 5.10 23.91
N PRO A 389 0.05 4.91 24.74
CA PRO A 389 0.21 4.75 26.18
C PRO A 389 1.18 3.63 26.51
N THR A 390 2.11 3.89 27.44
CA THR A 390 3.09 2.90 27.90
C THR A 390 2.40 1.71 28.58
N SER A 391 1.31 1.95 29.31
CA SER A 391 0.44 0.91 29.91
C SER A 391 -0.11 -0.07 28.88
N MET A 392 -0.52 0.43 27.71
CA MET A 392 -1.03 -0.38 26.60
C MET A 392 0.09 -1.21 25.96
N LEU A 393 1.24 -0.60 25.69
CA LEU A 393 2.42 -1.31 25.18
C LEU A 393 2.94 -2.34 26.18
N GLU A 394 2.90 -2.06 27.47
CA GLU A 394 3.31 -3.00 28.53
C GLU A 394 2.42 -4.24 28.54
N SER A 395 1.11 -4.06 28.41
CA SER A 395 0.15 -5.16 28.36
C SER A 395 0.30 -6.00 27.09
N ILE A 396 0.38 -5.37 25.92
CA ILE A 396 0.29 -6.07 24.62
C ILE A 396 1.66 -6.53 24.13
N LEU A 397 2.72 -5.73 24.33
CA LEU A 397 4.07 -5.90 23.79
C LEU A 397 5.15 -5.63 24.86
N PRO A 398 5.14 -6.36 26.00
CA PRO A 398 5.99 -6.06 27.15
C PRO A 398 7.49 -6.08 26.79
N ARG A 399 7.91 -6.99 25.90
CA ARG A 399 9.31 -7.07 25.47
C ARG A 399 9.73 -5.86 24.65
N HIS A 400 8.87 -5.39 23.75
CA HIS A 400 9.13 -4.23 22.90
C HIS A 400 9.22 -2.97 23.73
N LEU A 401 8.37 -2.81 24.75
CA LEU A 401 8.47 -1.67 25.66
C LEU A 401 9.83 -1.64 26.39
N GLN A 402 10.32 -2.80 26.86
CA GLN A 402 11.67 -2.87 27.46
C GLN A 402 12.78 -2.47 26.48
N ILE A 403 12.67 -2.89 25.21
CA ILE A 403 13.62 -2.51 24.15
C ILE A 403 13.54 -1.00 23.87
N ILE A 404 12.33 -0.43 23.79
CA ILE A 404 12.11 1.00 23.58
C ILE A 404 12.71 1.82 24.73
N TYR A 405 12.51 1.41 25.99
CA TYR A 405 13.14 2.08 27.13
C TYR A 405 14.66 2.04 27.05
N HIS A 406 15.25 0.92 26.62
CA HIS A 406 16.70 0.82 26.48
C HIS A 406 17.24 1.67 25.31
N ILE A 407 16.52 1.73 24.18
CA ILE A 407 16.81 2.67 23.08
C ILE A 407 16.78 4.11 23.61
N ASN A 408 15.73 4.48 24.36
CA ASN A 408 15.59 5.82 24.93
C ASN A 408 16.75 6.16 25.88
N PHE A 409 17.12 5.23 26.75
CA PHE A 409 18.22 5.42 27.69
C PHE A 409 19.54 5.75 26.96
N LEU A 410 19.94 4.93 25.99
CA LEU A 410 21.17 5.15 25.23
C LEU A 410 21.10 6.44 24.39
N HIS A 411 19.95 6.70 23.76
CA HIS A 411 19.75 7.94 23.01
C HIS A 411 19.93 9.18 23.89
N LEU A 412 19.34 9.19 25.09
CA LEU A 412 19.46 10.32 26.00
C LEU A 412 20.87 10.46 26.59
N GLN A 413 21.62 9.37 26.73
CA GLN A 413 23.06 9.45 27.05
C GLN A 413 23.84 10.17 25.94
N ASP A 414 23.59 9.85 24.68
CA ASP A 414 24.23 10.52 23.53
C ASP A 414 23.85 12.01 23.47
N VAL A 415 22.57 12.33 23.68
CA VAL A 415 22.09 13.72 23.73
C VAL A 415 22.77 14.48 24.88
N SER A 416 22.86 13.88 26.07
CA SER A 416 23.49 14.50 27.24
C SER A 416 24.99 14.72 27.04
N ALA A 417 25.67 13.79 26.38
CA ALA A 417 27.09 13.91 26.05
C ALA A 417 27.35 15.04 25.03
N LYS A 418 26.46 15.21 24.03
CA LYS A 418 26.62 16.25 23.00
C LYS A 418 26.15 17.64 23.45
N TYR A 419 25.17 17.70 24.34
CA TYR A 419 24.62 18.95 24.88
C TYR A 419 24.60 18.93 26.42
N PRO A 420 25.79 18.99 27.08
CA PRO A 420 25.85 18.94 28.55
C PRO A 420 25.11 20.10 29.20
N GLY A 421 24.21 19.78 30.15
CA GLY A 421 23.44 20.77 30.92
C GLY A 421 22.11 21.22 30.29
N ASP A 422 21.80 20.85 29.05
CA ASP A 422 20.51 21.17 28.40
C ASP A 422 19.43 20.14 28.77
N VAL A 423 18.94 20.22 30.01
CA VAL A 423 17.95 19.27 30.56
C VAL A 423 16.61 19.34 29.82
N ASP A 424 16.20 20.53 29.35
CA ASP A 424 14.93 20.65 28.62
C ASP A 424 15.01 19.98 27.24
N ARG A 425 16.17 20.03 26.56
CA ARG A 425 16.39 19.26 25.33
C ARG A 425 16.30 17.75 25.57
N LEU A 426 16.85 17.23 26.66
CA LEU A 426 16.70 15.81 27.01
C LEU A 426 15.22 15.43 27.11
N ARG A 427 14.41 16.27 27.77
CA ARG A 427 12.97 16.06 27.87
C ARG A 427 12.28 16.08 26.50
N ARG A 428 12.60 17.06 25.64
CA ARG A 428 11.99 17.22 24.31
C ARG A 428 12.42 16.13 23.31
N MET A 429 13.61 15.54 23.47
CA MET A 429 14.13 14.49 22.58
C MET A 429 13.85 13.06 23.08
N SER A 430 13.34 12.90 24.30
CA SER A 430 12.94 11.59 24.83
C SER A 430 11.91 10.91 23.92
N LEU A 431 12.04 9.60 23.76
CA LEU A 431 11.01 8.75 23.15
C LEU A 431 9.81 8.59 24.09
N ILE A 432 9.99 8.86 25.39
CA ILE A 432 8.96 8.73 26.43
C ILE A 432 8.51 10.12 26.85
N GLU A 433 7.23 10.39 26.65
CA GLU A 433 6.56 11.59 27.13
C GLU A 433 6.03 11.34 28.54
N GLU A 434 6.42 12.19 29.49
CA GLU A 434 6.10 12.06 30.91
C GLU A 434 4.87 12.89 31.34
N GLU A 435 4.42 13.83 30.50
CA GLU A 435 3.29 14.70 30.81
C GLU A 435 1.95 13.96 30.67
N GLY A 436 1.19 13.88 31.76
CA GLY A 436 -0.08 13.15 31.81
C GLY A 436 0.10 11.65 31.93
N GLU A 437 -0.62 10.88 31.10
CA GLU A 437 -0.35 9.44 30.98
C GLU A 437 0.93 9.24 30.15
N LYS A 438 1.89 8.48 30.67
CA LYS A 438 3.16 8.21 29.99
C LYS A 438 2.93 7.59 28.61
N ARG A 439 3.53 8.15 27.57
CA ARG A 439 3.37 7.71 26.18
C ARG A 439 4.69 7.51 25.47
N VAL A 440 4.71 6.59 24.52
CA VAL A 440 5.80 6.43 23.57
C VAL A 440 5.52 7.27 22.33
N ASN A 441 6.47 8.12 21.99
CA ASN A 441 6.46 8.95 20.79
C ASN A 441 7.05 8.18 19.61
N MET A 442 6.16 7.69 18.74
CA MET A 442 6.54 6.80 17.64
C MET A 442 7.35 7.51 16.54
N ALA A 443 7.18 8.84 16.41
CA ALA A 443 7.98 9.64 15.51
C ALA A 443 9.43 9.75 16.01
N HIS A 444 9.64 9.99 17.31
CA HIS A 444 10.98 10.03 17.92
C HIS A 444 11.66 8.66 17.81
N LEU A 445 10.93 7.56 18.08
CA LEU A 445 11.43 6.20 17.88
C LEU A 445 11.89 5.99 16.43
N SER A 446 11.07 6.41 15.46
CA SER A 446 11.36 6.26 14.03
C SER A 446 12.59 7.06 13.59
N ILE A 447 12.78 8.27 14.12
CA ILE A 447 13.95 9.12 13.84
C ILE A 447 15.22 8.50 14.41
N VAL A 448 15.17 8.06 15.68
CA VAL A 448 16.33 7.50 16.38
C VAL A 448 16.76 6.17 15.76
N GLY A 449 15.81 5.29 15.44
CA GLY A 449 16.07 3.96 14.87
C GLY A 449 16.27 3.90 13.36
N SER A 450 16.38 5.03 12.65
CA SER A 450 16.57 5.08 11.20
C SER A 450 17.84 5.83 10.80
N HIS A 451 18.46 5.42 9.68
CA HIS A 451 19.61 6.14 9.09
C HIS A 451 19.21 7.32 8.19
N ALA A 452 17.96 7.35 7.71
CA ALA A 452 17.45 8.42 6.87
C ALA A 452 16.01 8.79 7.26
N ILE A 453 15.73 10.10 7.30
CA ILE A 453 14.43 10.69 7.58
C ILE A 453 14.11 11.64 6.44
N ASN A 454 12.95 11.51 5.81
CA ASN A 454 12.53 12.45 4.77
C ASN A 454 11.13 13.01 4.95
N GLY A 455 10.96 14.27 4.58
CA GLY A 455 9.66 14.85 4.28
C GLY A 455 9.26 14.60 2.83
N VAL A 456 8.02 14.99 2.51
CA VAL A 456 7.34 14.68 1.23
C VAL A 456 7.18 15.85 0.26
N ALA A 457 7.72 17.02 0.63
CA ALA A 457 7.82 18.22 -0.20
C ALA A 457 8.92 19.12 0.36
N ALA A 458 9.54 19.97 -0.46
CA ALA A 458 10.66 20.80 -0.03
C ALA A 458 10.31 21.67 1.20
N LEU A 459 9.21 22.43 1.13
CA LEU A 459 8.75 23.25 2.26
C LEU A 459 8.42 22.41 3.50
N HIS A 460 7.77 21.25 3.31
CA HIS A 460 7.47 20.33 4.40
C HIS A 460 8.75 19.86 5.10
N SER A 461 9.76 19.43 4.33
CA SER A 461 11.06 19.00 4.84
C SER A 461 11.81 20.13 5.56
N GLU A 462 11.69 21.39 5.10
CA GLU A 462 12.22 22.54 5.84
C GLU A 462 11.50 22.76 7.17
N ILE A 463 10.17 22.66 7.21
CA ILE A 463 9.39 22.78 8.45
C ILE A 463 9.82 21.70 9.45
N LEU A 464 10.03 20.45 9.01
CA LEU A 464 10.52 19.39 9.89
C LEU A 464 11.87 19.74 10.53
N LYS A 465 12.81 20.30 9.75
CA LYS A 465 14.14 20.67 10.24
C LYS A 465 14.13 21.93 11.13
N GLN A 466 13.24 22.89 10.86
CA GLN A 466 13.24 24.19 11.53
C GLN A 466 12.31 24.26 12.74
N SER A 467 11.30 23.39 12.84
CA SER A 467 10.36 23.38 13.96
C SER A 467 10.16 21.98 14.55
N VAL A 468 9.43 21.09 13.87
CA VAL A 468 8.88 19.86 14.46
C VAL A 468 9.97 18.93 15.03
N PHE A 469 11.07 18.76 14.29
CA PHE A 469 12.19 17.90 14.66
C PHE A 469 13.51 18.65 14.74
N LYS A 470 13.45 19.95 15.08
CA LYS A 470 14.62 20.84 15.14
C LYS A 470 15.76 20.25 15.98
N ASP A 471 15.45 19.76 17.18
CA ASP A 471 16.46 19.22 18.09
C ASP A 471 17.13 17.94 17.55
N PHE A 472 16.38 17.09 16.83
CA PHE A 472 16.93 15.91 16.15
C PHE A 472 17.78 16.28 14.93
N TYR A 473 17.39 17.33 14.19
CA TYR A 473 18.18 17.83 13.07
C TYR A 473 19.50 18.45 13.55
N GLU A 474 19.50 19.16 14.66
CA GLU A 474 20.73 19.69 15.28
C GLU A 474 21.67 18.56 15.74
N LEU A 475 21.10 17.45 16.25
CA LEU A 475 21.85 16.28 16.69
C LEU A 475 22.48 15.50 15.52
N THR A 476 21.71 15.20 14.47
CA THR A 476 22.15 14.40 13.30
C THR A 476 21.61 15.00 11.99
N PRO A 477 22.20 16.10 11.48
CA PRO A 477 21.69 16.81 10.31
C PRO A 477 21.73 15.97 9.04
N GLU A 478 22.72 15.08 8.91
CA GLU A 478 22.93 14.22 7.75
C GLU A 478 21.80 13.21 7.50
N LYS A 479 21.00 12.90 8.52
CA LYS A 479 19.86 11.99 8.38
C LYS A 479 18.69 12.62 7.63
N PHE A 480 18.54 13.95 7.66
CA PHE A 480 17.35 14.63 7.15
C PHE A 480 17.46 14.92 5.65
N GLN A 481 16.45 14.47 4.90
CA GLN A 481 16.38 14.58 3.45
C GLN A 481 15.01 15.09 2.99
N ASN A 482 14.92 15.40 1.70
CA ASN A 482 13.65 15.64 1.04
C ASN A 482 13.44 14.61 -0.08
N LYS A 483 12.22 14.08 -0.18
CA LYS A 483 11.75 13.30 -1.33
C LYS A 483 10.35 13.79 -1.69
N THR A 484 10.29 14.74 -2.62
CA THR A 484 9.00 15.28 -3.07
C THR A 484 8.15 14.17 -3.67
N ASN A 485 6.90 14.04 -3.21
CA ASN A 485 5.97 13.04 -3.72
C ASN A 485 5.76 13.14 -5.23
N GLY A 486 5.40 12.00 -5.84
CA GLY A 486 5.03 11.90 -7.24
C GLY A 486 3.83 10.99 -7.46
N ILE A 487 3.33 11.00 -8.68
CA ILE A 487 2.26 10.11 -9.15
C ILE A 487 2.74 9.32 -10.37
N THR A 488 2.23 8.10 -10.55
CA THR A 488 2.55 7.33 -11.76
C THR A 488 1.81 7.90 -12.99
N PRO A 489 2.50 8.25 -14.09
CA PRO A 489 1.85 8.68 -15.32
C PRO A 489 1.08 7.55 -16.03
N ARG A 490 1.35 6.27 -15.70
CA ARG A 490 0.63 5.14 -16.30
C ARG A 490 -0.85 5.20 -15.90
N ARG A 491 -1.15 5.28 -14.60
CA ARG A 491 -2.54 5.39 -14.16
C ARG A 491 -3.12 6.79 -14.35
N TRP A 492 -2.34 7.83 -14.02
CA TRP A 492 -2.85 9.20 -13.90
C TRP A 492 -2.77 10.03 -15.20
N LEU A 493 -2.41 9.41 -16.31
CA LEU A 493 -2.48 10.04 -17.63
C LEU A 493 -2.80 9.01 -18.72
N LEU A 494 -1.96 7.99 -18.88
CA LEU A 494 -2.10 6.98 -19.96
C LEU A 494 -3.41 6.20 -19.87
N LEU A 495 -3.74 5.69 -18.67
CA LEU A 495 -4.96 4.93 -18.40
C LEU A 495 -6.20 5.81 -18.37
N CYS A 496 -6.20 6.86 -17.54
CA CYS A 496 -7.42 7.63 -17.29
C CYS A 496 -7.75 8.66 -18.38
N ASN A 497 -6.82 8.94 -19.30
CA ASN A 497 -7.01 9.94 -20.35
C ASN A 497 -6.27 9.54 -21.65
N PRO A 498 -6.69 8.44 -22.30
CA PRO A 498 -6.04 7.92 -23.50
C PRO A 498 -6.02 8.96 -24.63
N ASN A 499 -7.13 9.65 -24.91
CA ASN A 499 -7.18 10.68 -25.95
C ASN A 499 -6.16 11.82 -25.73
N LEU A 500 -5.89 12.21 -24.48
CA LEU A 500 -4.84 13.21 -24.19
C LEU A 500 -3.44 12.60 -24.38
N SER A 501 -3.28 11.34 -24.03
CA SER A 501 -2.03 10.60 -24.18
C SER A 501 -1.66 10.45 -25.65
N ASP A 502 -2.63 10.16 -26.52
CA ASP A 502 -2.45 10.04 -27.96
C ASP A 502 -1.95 11.36 -28.58
N ILE A 503 -2.58 12.49 -28.26
CA ILE A 503 -2.16 13.79 -28.81
C ILE A 503 -0.80 14.25 -28.27
N ILE A 504 -0.38 13.75 -27.10
CA ILE A 504 0.98 13.96 -26.57
C ILE A 504 1.94 13.09 -27.38
N GLU A 505 1.63 11.80 -27.54
CA GLU A 505 2.45 10.83 -28.26
C GLU A 505 2.67 11.23 -29.73
N GLU A 506 1.65 11.75 -30.42
CA GLU A 506 1.77 12.32 -31.76
C GLU A 506 2.82 13.44 -31.87
N LYS A 507 3.08 14.17 -30.78
CA LYS A 507 3.99 15.32 -30.76
C LYS A 507 5.40 14.99 -30.29
N ILE A 508 5.54 14.06 -29.34
CA ILE A 508 6.83 13.81 -28.68
C ILE A 508 7.22 12.33 -28.60
N GLY A 509 6.45 11.42 -29.21
CA GLY A 509 6.66 9.97 -29.17
C GLY A 509 6.13 9.33 -27.88
N SER A 510 6.32 8.01 -27.71
CA SER A 510 5.73 7.23 -26.59
C SER A 510 6.57 7.21 -25.31
N ASP A 511 7.82 7.66 -25.38
CA ASP A 511 8.82 7.48 -24.31
C ASP A 511 8.51 8.30 -23.04
N TRP A 512 7.67 9.34 -23.15
CA TRP A 512 7.25 10.16 -22.00
C TRP A 512 6.57 9.36 -20.88
N THR A 513 6.02 8.19 -21.20
CA THR A 513 5.33 7.30 -20.25
C THR A 513 6.26 6.78 -19.14
N VAL A 514 7.56 6.71 -19.42
CA VAL A 514 8.62 6.39 -18.45
C VAL A 514 9.62 7.54 -18.23
N HIS A 515 9.63 8.54 -19.13
CA HIS A 515 10.45 9.76 -19.06
C HIS A 515 9.58 11.03 -19.02
N LEU A 516 8.87 11.24 -17.91
CA LEU A 516 7.82 12.27 -17.80
C LEU A 516 8.35 13.72 -18.00
N GLU A 517 9.64 13.96 -17.79
CA GLU A 517 10.32 15.23 -18.06
C GLU A 517 10.23 15.67 -19.52
N GLN A 518 10.02 14.73 -20.45
CA GLN A 518 9.84 15.01 -21.88
C GLN A 518 8.57 15.81 -22.17
N LEU A 519 7.58 15.83 -21.27
CA LEU A 519 6.40 16.69 -21.40
C LEU A 519 6.77 18.18 -21.50
N SER A 520 7.96 18.58 -21.02
CA SER A 520 8.48 19.94 -21.20
C SER A 520 8.64 20.37 -22.67
N GLN A 521 8.85 19.41 -23.58
CA GLN A 521 8.93 19.65 -25.03
C GLN A 521 7.60 20.16 -25.61
N LEU A 522 6.46 19.90 -24.95
CA LEU A 522 5.15 20.43 -25.37
C LEU A 522 5.07 21.96 -25.30
N LYS A 523 5.99 22.63 -24.58
CA LYS A 523 6.04 24.10 -24.52
C LYS A 523 6.18 24.75 -25.90
N GLN A 524 6.85 24.10 -26.85
CA GLN A 524 6.98 24.63 -28.21
C GLN A 524 5.64 24.69 -28.96
N TRP A 525 4.70 23.82 -28.60
CA TRP A 525 3.35 23.74 -29.18
C TRP A 525 2.31 24.57 -28.41
N ALA A 526 2.69 25.22 -27.31
CA ALA A 526 1.74 25.91 -26.43
C ALA A 526 0.97 27.05 -27.12
N LYS A 527 1.54 27.65 -28.17
CA LYS A 527 0.91 28.70 -29.00
C LYS A 527 0.40 28.18 -30.35
N ASP A 528 0.55 26.90 -30.65
CA ASP A 528 0.08 26.31 -31.90
C ASP A 528 -1.45 26.17 -31.88
N PRO A 529 -2.20 26.84 -32.79
CA PRO A 529 -3.66 26.81 -32.77
C PRO A 529 -4.26 25.42 -33.06
N VAL A 530 -3.53 24.54 -33.75
CA VAL A 530 -4.00 23.18 -34.03
C VAL A 530 -3.92 22.35 -32.74
N PHE A 531 -2.78 22.37 -32.06
CA PHE A 531 -2.57 21.67 -30.80
C PHE A 531 -3.52 22.15 -29.70
N GLN A 532 -3.71 23.47 -29.57
CA GLN A 532 -4.68 24.03 -28.62
C GLN A 532 -6.10 23.50 -28.89
N ARG A 533 -6.54 23.46 -30.15
CA ARG A 533 -7.84 22.91 -30.52
C ARG A 533 -7.96 21.42 -30.20
N SER A 534 -6.91 20.62 -30.43
CA SER A 534 -6.90 19.20 -30.06
C SER A 534 -7.03 19.02 -28.55
N VAL A 535 -6.27 19.75 -27.74
CA VAL A 535 -6.36 19.70 -26.27
C VAL A 535 -7.75 20.12 -25.78
N MET A 536 -8.32 21.19 -26.35
CA MET A 536 -9.67 21.65 -26.03
C MET A 536 -10.74 20.62 -26.39
N LYS A 537 -10.61 19.95 -27.55
CA LYS A 537 -11.51 18.89 -27.98
C LYS A 537 -11.50 17.73 -26.99
N VAL A 538 -10.31 17.23 -26.63
CA VAL A 538 -10.18 16.14 -25.64
C VAL A 538 -10.77 16.54 -24.29
N LYS A 539 -10.54 17.77 -23.82
CA LYS A 539 -11.16 18.26 -22.58
C LYS A 539 -12.68 18.27 -22.68
N GLN A 540 -13.24 18.69 -23.80
CA GLN A 540 -14.69 18.74 -24.01
C GLN A 540 -15.29 17.33 -24.04
N GLU A 541 -14.65 16.37 -24.72
CA GLU A 541 -15.06 14.97 -24.74
C GLU A 541 -15.06 14.36 -23.33
N ASN A 542 -14.02 14.59 -22.54
CA ASN A 542 -13.94 14.10 -21.16
C ASN A 542 -15.03 14.73 -20.26
N LYS A 543 -15.37 16.01 -20.48
CA LYS A 543 -16.48 16.67 -19.77
C LYS A 543 -17.82 16.04 -20.14
N LEU A 544 -18.05 15.75 -21.43
CA LEU A 544 -19.27 15.10 -21.90
C LEU A 544 -19.44 13.71 -21.29
N LYS A 545 -18.37 12.90 -21.29
CA LYS A 545 -18.36 11.59 -20.61
C LYS A 545 -18.73 11.71 -19.13
N LEU A 546 -18.13 12.66 -18.40
CA LEU A 546 -18.46 12.89 -16.99
C LEU A 546 -19.92 13.32 -16.79
N THR A 547 -20.47 14.20 -17.64
CA THR A 547 -21.87 14.60 -17.53
C THR A 547 -22.84 13.45 -17.77
N GLN A 548 -22.52 12.56 -18.73
CA GLN A 548 -23.31 11.37 -19.01
C GLN A 548 -23.31 10.41 -17.82
N MET A 549 -22.15 10.20 -17.20
CA MET A 549 -22.01 9.40 -15.97
C MET A 549 -22.83 10.00 -14.81
N LEU A 550 -22.72 11.31 -14.56
CA LEU A 550 -23.46 11.98 -13.49
C LEU A 550 -24.99 11.91 -13.68
N GLU A 551 -25.47 12.00 -14.92
CA GLU A 551 -26.89 11.86 -15.23
C GLU A 551 -27.35 10.40 -15.10
N LYS A 552 -26.57 9.44 -15.62
CA LYS A 552 -26.90 8.00 -15.57
C LYS A 552 -26.94 7.47 -14.14
N ASP A 553 -25.91 7.76 -13.36
CA ASP A 553 -25.68 7.09 -12.07
C ASP A 553 -26.30 7.85 -10.89
N TYR A 554 -26.42 9.18 -11.01
CA TYR A 554 -26.89 10.05 -9.92
C TYR A 554 -28.09 10.93 -10.30
N GLY A 555 -28.55 10.91 -11.55
CA GLY A 555 -29.67 11.75 -12.02
C GLY A 555 -29.35 13.25 -12.06
N VAL A 556 -28.07 13.63 -12.00
CA VAL A 556 -27.65 15.04 -11.92
C VAL A 556 -27.27 15.55 -13.31
N LYS A 557 -28.07 16.48 -13.84
CA LYS A 557 -27.78 17.16 -15.11
C LYS A 557 -26.85 18.35 -14.90
N VAL A 558 -25.71 18.35 -15.58
CA VAL A 558 -24.72 19.43 -15.54
C VAL A 558 -24.49 19.95 -16.96
N ASN A 559 -24.36 21.27 -17.12
CA ASN A 559 -24.05 21.88 -18.41
C ASN A 559 -22.58 21.60 -18.80
N PRO A 560 -22.29 20.82 -19.86
CA PRO A 560 -20.91 20.52 -20.26
C PRO A 560 -20.17 21.73 -20.86
N ALA A 561 -20.84 22.84 -21.13
CA ALA A 561 -20.21 24.09 -21.56
C ALA A 561 -19.71 24.96 -20.39
N SER A 562 -20.11 24.68 -19.15
CA SER A 562 -19.66 25.45 -17.98
C SER A 562 -18.21 25.12 -17.57
N ILE A 563 -17.65 25.92 -16.67
CA ILE A 563 -16.40 25.57 -15.98
C ILE A 563 -16.70 24.45 -14.97
N PHE A 564 -15.85 23.41 -14.95
CA PHE A 564 -15.93 22.33 -13.97
C PHE A 564 -14.97 22.64 -12.82
N ASP A 565 -15.51 23.18 -11.73
CA ASP A 565 -14.79 23.45 -10.48
C ASP A 565 -14.95 22.25 -9.53
N ILE A 566 -13.85 21.55 -9.24
CA ILE A 566 -13.86 20.25 -8.56
C ILE A 566 -12.88 20.26 -7.37
N GLN A 567 -13.40 20.00 -6.17
CA GLN A 567 -12.61 19.83 -4.95
C GLN A 567 -12.83 18.43 -4.34
N VAL A 568 -12.08 17.44 -4.82
CA VAL A 568 -12.14 16.06 -4.32
C VAL A 568 -10.96 15.74 -3.40
N LYS A 569 -11.27 15.36 -2.15
CA LYS A 569 -10.34 14.91 -1.10
C LYS A 569 -11.14 14.57 0.16
N ARG A 570 -10.54 13.79 1.07
CA ARG A 570 -11.07 13.57 2.44
C ARG A 570 -11.53 14.90 3.06
N ILE A 571 -12.71 14.93 3.66
CA ILE A 571 -13.26 16.11 4.34
C ILE A 571 -12.45 16.39 5.61
N HIS A 572 -11.96 17.62 5.78
CA HIS A 572 -11.22 18.03 6.97
C HIS A 572 -11.16 19.56 7.05
N GLU A 573 -11.27 20.13 8.25
CA GLU A 573 -11.24 21.58 8.48
C GLU A 573 -10.04 22.29 7.83
N TYR A 574 -8.81 21.76 7.98
CA TYR A 574 -7.62 22.37 7.36
C TYR A 574 -7.64 22.36 5.82
N LYS A 575 -8.46 21.51 5.20
CA LYS A 575 -8.62 21.45 3.73
C LYS A 575 -9.65 22.47 3.21
N ARG A 576 -10.37 23.12 4.12
CA ARG A 576 -11.21 24.30 3.87
C ARG A 576 -12.31 24.08 2.82
N GLN A 577 -12.97 22.92 2.81
CA GLN A 577 -14.19 22.73 1.99
C GLN A 577 -15.26 23.77 2.34
N LEU A 578 -15.36 24.17 3.61
CA LEU A 578 -16.27 25.24 4.05
C LEU A 578 -15.96 26.58 3.38
N LEU A 579 -14.68 26.93 3.18
CA LEU A 579 -14.28 28.14 2.46
C LEU A 579 -14.76 28.10 0.99
N ASN A 580 -14.72 26.93 0.36
CA ASN A 580 -15.27 26.75 -0.99
C ASN A 580 -16.79 26.96 -0.99
N CYS A 581 -17.51 26.42 -0.01
CA CYS A 581 -18.95 26.65 0.14
C CYS A 581 -19.29 28.15 0.28
N LEU A 582 -18.49 28.93 1.04
CA LEU A 582 -18.67 30.38 1.15
C LEU A 582 -18.49 31.10 -0.20
N HIS A 583 -17.57 30.64 -1.05
CA HIS A 583 -17.40 31.17 -2.40
C HIS A 583 -18.62 30.84 -3.28
N VAL A 584 -19.14 29.61 -3.23
CA VAL A 584 -20.36 29.20 -3.94
C VAL A 584 -21.55 30.08 -3.54
N ILE A 585 -21.76 30.29 -2.23
CA ILE A 585 -22.82 31.17 -1.69
C ILE A 585 -22.63 32.61 -2.18
N THR A 586 -21.39 33.10 -2.20
CA THR A 586 -21.08 34.45 -2.69
C THR A 586 -21.46 34.62 -4.16
N LEU A 587 -21.12 33.66 -5.02
CA LEU A 587 -21.49 33.69 -6.44
C LEU A 587 -23.00 33.63 -6.63
N TYR A 588 -23.69 32.76 -5.89
CA TYR A 588 -25.15 32.66 -5.92
C TYR A 588 -25.83 34.01 -5.56
N ASN A 589 -25.42 34.63 -4.45
CA ASN A 589 -25.97 35.92 -4.01
C ASN A 589 -25.73 37.04 -5.01
N ARG A 590 -24.54 37.08 -5.65
CA ARG A 590 -24.23 38.07 -6.71
C ARG A 590 -25.15 37.89 -7.92
N ILE A 591 -25.39 36.66 -8.36
CA ILE A 591 -26.31 36.37 -9.48
C ILE A 591 -27.73 36.80 -9.14
N LYS A 592 -28.24 36.45 -7.95
CA LYS A 592 -29.59 36.83 -7.51
C LYS A 592 -29.77 38.35 -7.43
N LYS A 593 -28.75 39.09 -7.01
CA LYS A 593 -28.77 40.56 -6.97
C LYS A 593 -28.88 41.19 -8.36
N ILE A 594 -28.15 40.66 -9.35
CA ILE A 594 -28.20 41.13 -10.73
C ILE A 594 -29.58 40.87 -11.35
N GLN A 595 -30.16 39.69 -11.11
CA GLN A 595 -31.50 39.36 -11.60
C GLN A 595 -32.56 40.31 -11.04
N LEU A 596 -32.47 40.67 -9.75
CA LEU A 596 -33.39 41.64 -9.14
C LEU A 596 -33.29 43.01 -9.83
N HIS A 597 -32.08 43.51 -10.13
CA HIS A 597 -31.91 44.79 -10.82
C HIS A 597 -32.48 44.79 -12.24
N HIS A 598 -32.36 43.69 -12.99
CA HIS A 598 -32.95 43.57 -14.32
C HIS A 598 -34.48 43.54 -14.28
N SER A 599 -35.09 42.85 -13.30
CA SER A 599 -36.55 42.86 -13.13
C SER A 599 -37.12 44.23 -12.70
N PHE A 600 -36.30 45.10 -12.09
CA PHE A 600 -36.69 46.49 -11.77
C PHE A 600 -36.50 47.47 -12.94
N LEU A 601 -35.78 47.10 -13.99
CA LEU A 601 -35.58 47.92 -15.20
C LEU A 601 -36.56 47.55 -16.33
N GLU A 602 -37.23 46.40 -16.23
CA GLU A 602 -38.30 45.97 -17.15
C GLU A 602 -39.72 46.32 -16.65
N GLN A 603 -39.84 46.92 -15.45
CA GLN A 603 -41.05 47.60 -14.96
C GLN A 603 -40.85 49.11 -15.10
#